data_AF-A0A0P1B5K3-F1
#
_entry.id   AF-A0A0P1B5K3-F1
#
_cell.length_a   1.000
_cell.length_b   1.000
_cell.length_c   1.000
_cell.angle_alpha   90.00
_cell.angle_beta   90.00
_cell.angle_gamma   90.00
#
_symmetry.space_group_name_H-M   'P 1'
#
loop_
_entity.id
_entity.type
_entity.pdbx_description
1 polymer ?
#
loop_
_entity_poly.entity_id
_entity_poly.type
_entity_poly.pdbx_seq_one_letter_code
_entity_poly.pdbx_strand_id
1 'polypeptide(L)'
;MAFPYPINTRVTSRTFDKIQCDRRRQELEHNALKKFTQNNQLQTLQNQSDVNVAFRRRTNYAAQLSAERMFDETHMQNQSDRHRAEREKQQNEALACALETNYKVQEQEERNVQRICEASEELRELESFLKTAYMNKDRAKQQLEREMLAARDRQREMAIEQQMEYDRQRALVEYQNEEVRKRVEAEEGKRVLQTQMIQRQELRREAQLEADGERQKIEQLMQQVELEDAAEIARRDKAREETREMITQTLRERDRVKQEQVAVIRQEDEAIARYQRHIAAREAGIKAATDVKKAQEDAMFRAVEAEIQANMRKDEEIERLRDQLWEEELLLKKRAEEDEKRAAKEKAKDEMIRSNEMQMQLKQELRARQRADEDAFNEMLKERFRSEERREMELAVFRRKQREEFVGEIARHRALKQEMVHAELERERHERERQEQDENYRRQVVEAAKRRLLREHADVLQDYLPRALRPTSSSSNSIIR
;
A
#
# COMPACT_ATOMS: atom_id res chain seq x y z
N MET A 1 -54.73 13.30 -111.98
CA MET A 1 -54.45 13.17 -113.43
C MET A 1 -54.59 14.55 -114.04
N ALA A 2 -53.65 14.97 -114.90
CA ALA A 2 -53.79 16.23 -115.64
C ALA A 2 -54.73 16.02 -116.83
N PHE A 3 -55.70 16.91 -117.04
CA PHE A 3 -56.49 16.92 -118.27
C PHE A 3 -55.64 17.51 -119.41
N PRO A 4 -55.37 16.78 -120.50
CA PRO A 4 -54.72 17.34 -121.67
C PRO A 4 -55.75 18.20 -122.42
N TYR A 5 -55.80 19.49 -122.13
CA TYR A 5 -56.56 20.42 -122.96
C TYR A 5 -55.93 20.44 -124.36
N PRO A 6 -56.70 20.15 -125.42
CA PRO A 6 -56.15 20.00 -126.75
C PRO A 6 -55.59 21.34 -127.24
N ILE A 7 -54.38 21.28 -127.80
CA ILE A 7 -53.74 22.43 -128.44
C ILE A 7 -54.60 22.82 -129.65
N ASN A 8 -55.30 23.95 -129.53
CA ASN A 8 -56.20 24.58 -130.52
C ASN A 8 -57.55 23.89 -130.81
N THR A 9 -58.61 24.19 -130.03
CA THR A 9 -60.04 24.36 -130.50
C THR A 9 -60.99 24.82 -129.35
N ARG A 10 -62.26 25.19 -129.65
CA ARG A 10 -63.27 25.77 -128.71
C ARG A 10 -64.47 24.84 -128.41
N VAL A 11 -65.22 25.13 -127.33
CA VAL A 11 -66.34 24.33 -126.76
C VAL A 11 -67.56 25.23 -126.40
N THR A 12 -68.76 24.66 -126.22
CA THR A 12 -70.06 25.37 -126.01
C THR A 12 -70.79 24.98 -124.69
N SER A 13 -71.99 25.54 -124.43
CA SER A 13 -72.62 25.57 -123.08
C SER A 13 -73.57 24.43 -122.71
N ARG A 14 -74.44 23.91 -123.59
CA ARG A 14 -75.49 22.92 -123.21
C ARG A 14 -74.90 21.58 -122.69
N THR A 15 -73.66 21.30 -123.02
CA THR A 15 -72.85 20.20 -122.46
C THR A 15 -72.45 20.45 -121.01
N PHE A 16 -72.17 21.70 -120.64
CA PHE A 16 -71.78 22.10 -119.28
C PHE A 16 -72.89 21.80 -118.26
N ASP A 17 -74.14 22.18 -118.54
CA ASP A 17 -75.24 22.00 -117.59
C ASP A 17 -75.53 20.52 -117.27
N LYS A 18 -75.41 19.63 -118.28
CA LYS A 18 -75.47 18.18 -118.04
C LYS A 18 -74.35 17.72 -117.12
N ILE A 19 -73.11 18.14 -117.41
CA ILE A 19 -71.94 17.84 -116.58
C ILE A 19 -72.14 18.35 -115.13
N GLN A 20 -72.79 19.51 -114.93
CA GLN A 20 -73.11 20.01 -113.58
C GLN A 20 -74.21 19.20 -112.88
N CYS A 21 -75.25 18.75 -113.59
CA CYS A 21 -76.30 17.89 -113.01
C CYS A 21 -75.78 16.50 -112.62
N ASP A 22 -75.03 15.85 -113.52
CA ASP A 22 -74.41 14.55 -113.25
C ASP A 22 -73.40 14.65 -112.10
N ARG A 23 -72.61 15.74 -112.08
CA ARG A 23 -71.72 16.07 -110.96
C ARG A 23 -72.46 16.23 -109.64
N ARG A 24 -73.59 16.95 -109.58
CA ARG A 24 -74.38 17.11 -108.34
C ARG A 24 -74.92 15.77 -107.84
N ARG A 25 -75.34 14.88 -108.74
CA ARG A 25 -75.76 13.52 -108.38
C ARG A 25 -74.59 12.71 -107.81
N GLN A 26 -73.44 12.73 -108.47
CA GLN A 26 -72.22 12.08 -107.99
C GLN A 26 -71.77 12.66 -106.63
N GLU A 27 -71.90 13.97 -106.42
CA GLU A 27 -71.61 14.63 -105.15
C GLU A 27 -72.56 14.17 -104.02
N LEU A 28 -73.85 13.93 -104.30
CA LEU A 28 -74.79 13.36 -103.33
C LEU A 28 -74.47 11.89 -102.99
N GLU A 29 -74.23 11.04 -103.99
CA GLU A 29 -73.87 9.63 -103.80
C GLU A 29 -72.52 9.50 -103.05
N HIS A 30 -71.53 10.33 -103.39
CA HIS A 30 -70.24 10.45 -102.70
C HIS A 30 -70.38 10.98 -101.26
N ASN A 31 -71.29 11.93 -101.00
CA ASN A 31 -71.56 12.43 -99.65
C ASN A 31 -72.31 11.39 -98.78
N ALA A 32 -73.18 10.57 -99.36
CA ALA A 32 -73.78 9.42 -98.67
C ALA A 32 -72.72 8.37 -98.32
N LEU A 33 -71.84 8.03 -99.26
CA LEU A 33 -70.72 7.11 -99.04
C LEU A 33 -69.73 7.65 -97.97
N LYS A 34 -69.46 8.97 -97.97
CA LYS A 34 -68.67 9.62 -96.91
C LYS A 34 -69.32 9.50 -95.54
N LYS A 35 -70.63 9.74 -95.41
CA LYS A 35 -71.35 9.56 -94.13
C LYS A 35 -71.33 8.11 -93.67
N PHE A 36 -71.51 7.15 -94.57
CA PHE A 36 -71.42 5.72 -94.24
C PHE A 36 -70.01 5.33 -93.77
N THR A 37 -68.96 5.75 -94.50
CA THR A 37 -67.57 5.45 -94.12
C THR A 37 -67.14 6.16 -92.83
N GLN A 38 -67.58 7.40 -92.59
CA GLN A 38 -67.39 8.10 -91.31
C GLN A 38 -68.09 7.38 -90.15
N ASN A 39 -69.35 6.97 -90.31
CA ASN A 39 -70.07 6.23 -89.27
C ASN A 39 -69.44 4.86 -88.99
N ASN A 40 -68.98 4.16 -90.04
CA ASN A 40 -68.25 2.90 -89.90
C ASN A 40 -66.91 3.11 -89.17
N GLN A 41 -66.15 4.15 -89.52
CA GLN A 41 -64.92 4.54 -88.81
C GLN A 41 -65.20 4.82 -87.33
N LEU A 42 -66.21 5.62 -87.01
CA LEU A 42 -66.63 5.87 -85.62
C LEU A 42 -67.01 4.59 -84.88
N GLN A 43 -67.75 3.68 -85.51
CA GLN A 43 -68.09 2.38 -84.91
C GLN A 43 -66.86 1.48 -84.70
N THR A 44 -65.89 1.47 -85.62
CA THR A 44 -64.63 0.72 -85.42
C THR A 44 -63.79 1.31 -84.28
N LEU A 45 -63.73 2.64 -84.14
CA LEU A 45 -63.07 3.33 -83.03
C LEU A 45 -63.78 3.05 -81.70
N GLN A 46 -65.12 3.02 -81.68
CA GLN A 46 -65.89 2.66 -80.49
C GLN A 46 -65.61 1.21 -80.08
N ASN A 47 -65.70 0.24 -81.01
CA ASN A 47 -65.39 -1.16 -80.74
C ASN A 47 -63.95 -1.35 -80.23
N GLN A 48 -62.98 -0.63 -80.80
CA GLN A 48 -61.60 -0.60 -80.29
C GLN A 48 -61.51 0.02 -78.89
N SER A 49 -62.27 1.07 -78.60
CA SER A 49 -62.31 1.68 -77.27
C SER A 49 -62.93 0.75 -76.22
N ASP A 50 -63.98 0.00 -76.56
CA ASP A 50 -64.63 -0.97 -75.66
C ASP A 50 -63.71 -2.16 -75.36
N VAL A 51 -62.96 -2.66 -76.36
CA VAL A 51 -61.90 -3.66 -76.16
C VAL A 51 -60.80 -3.11 -75.24
N ASN A 52 -60.38 -1.85 -75.44
CA ASN A 52 -59.39 -1.19 -74.58
C ASN A 52 -59.91 -0.95 -73.15
N VAL A 53 -61.20 -0.65 -72.96
CA VAL A 53 -61.83 -0.50 -71.65
C VAL A 53 -61.95 -1.86 -70.95
N ALA A 54 -62.33 -2.92 -71.68
CA ALA A 54 -62.37 -4.28 -71.15
C ALA A 54 -60.96 -4.77 -70.75
N PHE A 55 -59.94 -4.47 -71.57
CA PHE A 55 -58.54 -4.74 -71.23
C PHE A 55 -58.09 -3.96 -69.99
N ARG A 56 -58.33 -2.64 -69.93
CA ARG A 56 -58.01 -1.81 -68.76
C ARG A 56 -58.71 -2.28 -67.47
N ARG A 57 -59.97 -2.73 -67.56
CA ARG A 57 -60.66 -3.33 -66.40
C ARG A 57 -59.98 -4.61 -65.93
N ARG A 58 -59.55 -5.48 -66.85
CA ARG A 58 -58.80 -6.70 -66.52
C ARG A 58 -57.42 -6.40 -65.94
N THR A 59 -56.67 -5.45 -66.50
CA THR A 59 -55.36 -5.06 -65.94
C THR A 59 -55.48 -4.39 -64.59
N ASN A 60 -56.50 -3.54 -64.38
CA ASN A 60 -56.72 -2.89 -63.08
C ASN A 60 -57.14 -3.90 -62.01
N TYR A 61 -57.99 -4.87 -62.34
CA TYR A 61 -58.37 -5.95 -61.42
C TYR A 61 -57.18 -6.88 -61.10
N ALA A 62 -56.37 -7.23 -62.10
CA ALA A 62 -55.12 -7.97 -61.87
C ALA A 62 -54.12 -7.17 -61.01
N ALA A 63 -54.03 -5.85 -61.20
CA ALA A 63 -53.21 -4.97 -60.37
C ALA A 63 -53.73 -4.90 -58.93
N GLN A 64 -55.05 -4.81 -58.72
CA GLN A 64 -55.68 -4.88 -57.39
C GLN A 64 -55.34 -6.19 -56.69
N LEU A 65 -55.58 -7.34 -57.32
CA LEU A 65 -55.21 -8.66 -56.78
C LEU A 65 -53.71 -8.80 -56.51
N SER A 66 -52.85 -8.14 -57.29
CA SER A 66 -51.40 -8.14 -57.02
C SER A 66 -51.04 -7.23 -55.84
N ALA A 67 -51.70 -6.08 -55.68
CA ALA A 67 -51.48 -5.16 -54.57
C ALA A 67 -51.98 -5.75 -53.24
N GLU A 68 -53.13 -6.44 -53.25
CA GLU A 68 -53.66 -7.20 -52.11
C GLU A 68 -52.64 -8.27 -51.67
N ARG A 69 -52.15 -9.09 -52.61
CA ARG A 69 -51.11 -10.10 -52.30
C ARG A 69 -49.82 -9.48 -51.77
N MET A 70 -49.32 -8.39 -52.36
CA MET A 70 -48.14 -7.70 -51.84
C MET A 70 -48.37 -7.15 -50.42
N PHE A 71 -49.60 -6.72 -50.09
CA PHE A 71 -49.97 -6.26 -48.76
C PHE A 71 -50.04 -7.42 -47.75
N ASP A 72 -50.63 -8.55 -48.13
CA ASP A 72 -50.66 -9.78 -47.32
C ASP A 72 -49.25 -10.35 -47.11
N GLU A 73 -48.43 -10.44 -48.15
CA GLU A 73 -47.05 -10.92 -48.09
C GLU A 73 -46.19 -10.03 -47.18
N THR A 74 -46.27 -8.70 -47.34
CA THR A 74 -45.54 -7.77 -46.46
C THR A 74 -46.08 -7.77 -45.04
N HIS A 75 -47.39 -7.96 -44.81
CA HIS A 75 -47.96 -8.12 -43.48
C HIS A 75 -47.45 -9.40 -42.80
N MET A 76 -47.42 -10.54 -43.52
CA MET A 76 -46.89 -11.81 -43.02
C MET A 76 -45.38 -11.75 -42.75
N GLN A 77 -44.60 -11.07 -43.60
CA GLN A 77 -43.19 -10.79 -43.36
C GLN A 77 -43.01 -9.96 -42.08
N ASN A 78 -43.75 -8.86 -41.93
CA ASN A 78 -43.73 -8.03 -40.71
C ASN A 78 -44.09 -8.81 -39.43
N GLN A 79 -45.01 -9.79 -39.49
CA GLN A 79 -45.30 -10.67 -38.35
C GLN A 79 -44.16 -11.65 -38.07
N SER A 80 -43.61 -12.30 -39.10
CA SER A 80 -42.44 -13.18 -38.99
C SER A 80 -41.24 -12.46 -38.37
N ASP A 81 -40.96 -11.23 -38.82
CA ASP A 81 -39.83 -10.43 -38.36
C ASP A 81 -40.04 -9.89 -36.94
N ARG A 82 -41.28 -9.59 -36.54
CA ARG A 82 -41.60 -9.32 -35.11
C ARG A 82 -41.33 -10.55 -34.25
N HIS A 83 -41.88 -11.71 -34.59
CA HIS A 83 -41.65 -12.94 -33.85
C HIS A 83 -40.19 -13.43 -33.91
N ARG A 84 -39.41 -13.00 -34.90
CA ARG A 84 -37.96 -13.18 -34.94
C ARG A 84 -37.28 -12.23 -33.96
N ALA A 85 -37.55 -10.93 -34.03
CA ALA A 85 -36.97 -9.92 -33.14
C ALA A 85 -37.33 -10.16 -31.65
N GLU A 86 -38.53 -10.65 -31.36
CA GLU A 86 -38.96 -11.08 -30.02
C GLU A 86 -38.10 -12.24 -29.49
N ARG A 87 -37.83 -13.26 -30.32
CA ARG A 87 -36.95 -14.39 -29.95
C ARG A 87 -35.49 -13.98 -29.82
N GLU A 88 -34.98 -13.18 -30.75
CA GLU A 88 -33.61 -12.64 -30.68
C GLU A 88 -33.45 -11.75 -29.44
N LYS A 89 -34.45 -10.94 -29.09
CA LYS A 89 -34.50 -10.18 -27.83
C LYS A 89 -34.48 -11.10 -26.61
N GLN A 90 -35.36 -12.11 -26.54
CA GLN A 90 -35.42 -13.05 -25.41
C GLN A 90 -34.10 -13.82 -25.24
N GLN A 91 -33.44 -14.22 -26.34
CA GLN A 91 -32.13 -14.86 -26.32
C GLN A 91 -31.04 -13.91 -25.82
N ASN A 92 -31.05 -12.65 -26.25
CA ASN A 92 -30.12 -11.62 -25.78
C ASN A 92 -30.34 -11.26 -24.30
N GLU A 93 -31.60 -11.20 -23.83
CA GLU A 93 -31.93 -10.98 -22.42
C GLU A 93 -31.49 -12.16 -21.55
N ALA A 94 -31.75 -13.41 -21.98
CA ALA A 94 -31.27 -14.60 -21.27
C ALA A 94 -29.73 -14.69 -21.24
N LEU A 95 -29.05 -14.35 -22.35
CA LEU A 95 -27.60 -14.30 -22.42
C LEU A 95 -27.03 -13.19 -21.53
N ALA A 96 -27.64 -12.00 -21.51
CA ALA A 96 -27.25 -10.90 -20.63
C ALA A 96 -27.39 -11.29 -19.15
N CYS A 97 -28.51 -11.92 -18.76
CA CYS A 97 -28.70 -12.44 -17.41
C CYS A 97 -27.64 -13.49 -17.04
N ALA A 98 -27.31 -14.42 -17.95
CA ALA A 98 -26.29 -15.44 -17.72
C ALA A 98 -24.88 -14.83 -17.57
N LEU A 99 -24.53 -13.84 -18.40
CA LEU A 99 -23.27 -13.10 -18.30
C LEU A 99 -23.21 -12.29 -17.00
N GLU A 100 -24.30 -11.62 -16.62
CA GLU A 100 -24.40 -10.92 -15.32
C GLU A 100 -24.25 -11.86 -14.14
N THR A 101 -24.86 -13.06 -14.15
CA THR A 101 -24.69 -14.02 -13.05
C THR A 101 -23.26 -14.56 -12.99
N ASN A 102 -22.63 -14.85 -14.13
CA ASN A 102 -21.24 -15.29 -14.17
C ASN A 102 -20.30 -14.19 -13.67
N TYR A 103 -20.50 -12.94 -14.08
CA TYR A 103 -19.74 -11.79 -13.59
C TYR A 103 -19.91 -11.58 -12.08
N LYS A 104 -21.15 -11.70 -11.56
CA LYS A 104 -21.42 -11.58 -10.11
C LYS A 104 -20.83 -12.73 -9.30
N VAL A 105 -20.67 -13.92 -9.88
CA VAL A 105 -19.95 -15.05 -9.27
C VAL A 105 -18.44 -14.78 -9.27
N GLN A 106 -17.86 -14.38 -10.41
CA GLN A 106 -16.44 -14.01 -10.52
C GLN A 106 -16.07 -12.88 -9.56
N GLU A 107 -16.89 -11.82 -9.48
CA GLU A 107 -16.68 -10.72 -8.52
C GLU A 107 -16.78 -11.21 -7.06
N GLN A 108 -17.63 -12.18 -6.74
CA GLN A 108 -17.69 -12.79 -5.41
C GLN A 108 -16.46 -13.67 -5.13
N GLU A 109 -15.99 -14.45 -6.10
CA GLU A 109 -14.77 -15.24 -6.01
C GLU A 109 -13.54 -14.35 -5.82
N GLU A 110 -13.38 -13.29 -6.61
CA GLU A 110 -12.30 -12.31 -6.47
C GLU A 110 -12.34 -11.60 -5.11
N ARG A 111 -13.51 -11.12 -4.65
CA ARG A 111 -13.67 -10.50 -3.33
C ARG A 111 -13.39 -11.49 -2.19
N ASN A 112 -13.73 -12.77 -2.36
CA ASN A 112 -13.42 -13.81 -1.37
C ASN A 112 -11.92 -14.13 -1.36
N VAL A 113 -11.27 -14.22 -2.52
CA VAL A 113 -9.81 -14.36 -2.64
C VAL A 113 -9.08 -13.17 -2.00
N GLN A 114 -9.53 -11.94 -2.26
CA GLN A 114 -9.01 -10.72 -1.63
C GLN A 114 -9.11 -10.80 -0.09
N ARG A 115 -10.31 -11.10 0.44
CA ARG A 115 -10.53 -11.28 1.89
C ARG A 115 -9.63 -12.37 2.50
N ILE A 116 -9.49 -13.51 1.83
CA ILE A 116 -8.61 -14.61 2.28
C ILE A 116 -7.15 -14.13 2.33
N CYS A 117 -6.70 -13.39 1.31
CA CYS A 117 -5.34 -12.86 1.28
C CYS A 117 -5.10 -11.80 2.37
N GLU A 118 -5.99 -10.82 2.51
CA GLU A 118 -5.90 -9.75 3.51
C GLU A 118 -5.96 -10.27 4.96
N ALA A 119 -6.79 -11.29 5.20
CA ALA A 119 -6.90 -11.95 6.51
C ALA A 119 -5.72 -12.88 6.82
N SER A 120 -5.03 -13.41 5.81
CA SER A 120 -3.94 -14.37 6.02
C SER A 120 -2.69 -13.73 6.63
N GLU A 121 -2.23 -14.30 7.74
CA GLU A 121 -1.04 -13.84 8.44
C GLU A 121 0.23 -14.12 7.63
N GLU A 122 0.30 -15.29 6.96
CA GLU A 122 1.43 -15.68 6.11
C GLU A 122 1.78 -14.67 4.99
N LEU A 123 0.78 -14.08 4.33
CA LEU A 123 1.03 -13.08 3.28
C LEU A 123 1.44 -11.74 3.88
N ARG A 124 0.90 -11.37 5.04
CA ARG A 124 1.29 -10.16 5.77
C ARG A 124 2.72 -10.25 6.28
N GLU A 125 3.15 -11.42 6.75
CA GLU A 125 4.55 -11.71 7.07
C GLU A 125 5.42 -11.65 5.81
N LEU A 126 5.01 -12.30 4.70
CA LEU A 126 5.72 -12.27 3.42
C LEU A 126 5.94 -10.83 2.93
N GLU A 127 4.89 -9.99 2.96
CA GLU A 127 4.97 -8.56 2.67
C GLU A 127 5.96 -7.83 3.57
N SER A 128 6.01 -8.17 4.87
CA SER A 128 6.99 -7.56 5.79
C SER A 128 8.44 -7.94 5.44
N PHE A 129 8.68 -9.20 5.06
CA PHE A 129 9.98 -9.65 4.56
C PHE A 129 10.35 -8.97 3.24
N LEU A 130 9.40 -8.82 2.32
CA LEU A 130 9.60 -8.11 1.06
C LEU A 130 9.93 -6.63 1.30
N LYS A 131 9.19 -5.95 2.19
CA LYS A 131 9.44 -4.54 2.57
C LYS A 131 10.82 -4.38 3.22
N THR A 132 11.24 -5.28 4.11
CA THR A 132 12.60 -5.23 4.69
C THR A 132 13.70 -5.55 3.67
N ALA A 133 13.45 -6.43 2.70
CA ALA A 133 14.37 -6.71 1.60
C ALA A 133 14.53 -5.50 0.65
N TYR A 134 13.46 -4.78 0.33
CA TYR A 134 13.54 -3.48 -0.37
C TYR A 134 14.36 -2.46 0.42
N MET A 135 14.09 -2.28 1.72
CA MET A 135 14.88 -1.38 2.57
C MET A 135 16.36 -1.77 2.61
N ASN A 136 16.68 -3.06 2.61
CA ASN A 136 18.06 -3.55 2.59
C ASN A 136 18.74 -3.33 1.23
N LYS A 137 18.01 -3.49 0.11
CA LYS A 137 18.49 -3.15 -1.23
C LYS A 137 18.80 -1.65 -1.34
N ASP A 138 17.95 -0.78 -0.82
CA ASP A 138 18.17 0.66 -0.88
C ASP A 138 19.25 1.15 0.10
N ARG A 139 19.39 0.52 1.28
CA ARG A 139 20.56 0.71 2.15
C ARG A 139 21.87 0.33 1.46
N ALA A 140 21.90 -0.79 0.72
CA ALA A 140 23.09 -1.21 -0.02
C ALA A 140 23.45 -0.23 -1.15
N LYS A 141 22.45 0.31 -1.87
CA LYS A 141 22.67 1.43 -2.81
C LYS A 141 23.26 2.66 -2.13
N GLN A 142 22.69 3.08 -0.98
CA GLN A 142 23.16 4.25 -0.22
C GLN A 142 24.59 4.05 0.32
N GLN A 143 24.97 2.83 0.71
CA GLN A 143 26.34 2.49 1.08
C GLN A 143 27.29 2.62 -0.12
N LEU A 144 26.94 2.04 -1.26
CA LEU A 144 27.74 2.13 -2.50
C LEU A 144 27.86 3.59 -3.00
N GLU A 145 26.78 4.35 -2.96
CA GLU A 145 26.78 5.79 -3.28
C GLU A 145 27.70 6.56 -2.34
N ARG A 146 27.62 6.32 -1.02
CA ARG A 146 28.50 6.94 -0.01
C ARG A 146 29.96 6.56 -0.21
N GLU A 147 30.26 5.32 -0.60
CA GLU A 147 31.62 4.86 -0.91
C GLU A 147 32.15 5.53 -2.18
N MET A 148 31.33 5.66 -3.22
CA MET A 148 31.69 6.37 -4.46
C MET A 148 31.92 7.87 -4.23
N LEU A 149 31.10 8.52 -3.39
CA LEU A 149 31.31 9.91 -2.97
C LEU A 149 32.58 10.06 -2.14
N ALA A 150 32.81 9.20 -1.14
CA ALA A 150 34.03 9.22 -0.34
C ALA A 150 35.29 8.95 -1.18
N ALA A 151 35.23 8.08 -2.20
CA ALA A 151 36.33 7.86 -3.13
C ALA A 151 36.60 9.11 -4.00
N ARG A 152 35.55 9.78 -4.49
CA ARG A 152 35.63 11.04 -5.25
C ARG A 152 36.21 12.18 -4.41
N ASP A 153 35.84 12.27 -3.14
CA ASP A 153 36.32 13.34 -2.27
C ASP A 153 37.76 13.10 -1.82
N ARG A 154 38.18 11.86 -1.55
CA ARG A 154 39.62 11.50 -1.42
C ARG A 154 40.43 11.87 -2.67
N GLN A 155 39.89 11.64 -3.87
CA GLN A 155 40.56 12.05 -5.11
C GLN A 155 40.71 13.57 -5.24
N ARG A 156 39.77 14.35 -4.69
CA ARG A 156 39.85 15.82 -4.61
C ARG A 156 40.88 16.27 -3.57
N GLU A 157 40.86 15.67 -2.39
CA GLU A 157 41.82 15.93 -1.31
C GLU A 157 43.26 15.68 -1.80
N MET A 158 43.53 14.50 -2.36
CA MET A 158 44.83 14.16 -2.98
C MET A 158 45.27 15.16 -4.07
N ALA A 159 44.34 15.66 -4.88
CA ALA A 159 44.65 16.65 -5.93
C ALA A 159 44.96 18.04 -5.36
N ILE A 160 44.28 18.45 -4.28
CA ILE A 160 44.55 19.70 -3.56
C ILE A 160 45.89 19.59 -2.83
N GLU A 161 46.20 18.46 -2.19
CA GLU A 161 47.50 18.18 -1.57
C GLU A 161 48.64 18.28 -2.58
N GLN A 162 48.51 17.65 -3.76
CA GLN A 162 49.49 17.76 -4.85
C GLN A 162 49.69 19.19 -5.34
N GLN A 163 48.62 20.00 -5.42
CA GLN A 163 48.72 21.43 -5.76
C GLN A 163 49.43 22.24 -4.66
N MET A 164 49.10 22.00 -3.39
CA MET A 164 49.76 22.67 -2.26
C MET A 164 51.25 22.29 -2.15
N GLU A 165 51.61 21.04 -2.41
CA GLU A 165 53.01 20.61 -2.46
C GLU A 165 53.76 21.25 -3.63
N TYR A 166 53.15 21.32 -4.81
CA TYR A 166 53.72 21.99 -5.98
C TYR A 166 53.95 23.49 -5.73
N ASP A 167 52.95 24.21 -5.23
CA ASP A 167 53.07 25.64 -4.93
C ASP A 167 54.08 25.90 -3.79
N ARG A 168 54.17 25.01 -2.79
CA ARG A 168 55.22 25.04 -1.76
C ARG A 168 56.62 24.86 -2.38
N GLN A 169 56.81 23.88 -3.26
CA GLN A 169 58.10 23.65 -3.92
C GLN A 169 58.49 24.85 -4.79
N ARG A 170 57.52 25.40 -5.55
CA ARG A 170 57.70 26.61 -6.34
C ARG A 170 58.09 27.82 -5.48
N ALA A 171 57.39 28.07 -4.37
CA ALA A 171 57.69 29.18 -3.47
C ALA A 171 59.10 29.06 -2.84
N LEU A 172 59.55 27.84 -2.53
CA LEU A 172 60.93 27.59 -2.06
C LEU A 172 61.97 27.92 -3.15
N VAL A 173 61.70 27.58 -4.41
CA VAL A 173 62.58 27.93 -5.55
C VAL A 173 62.56 29.44 -5.81
N GLU A 174 61.40 30.10 -5.72
CA GLU A 174 61.29 31.56 -5.86
C GLU A 174 62.06 32.29 -4.74
N TYR A 175 61.97 31.81 -3.48
CA TYR A 175 62.77 32.33 -2.36
C TYR A 175 64.28 32.14 -2.55
N GLN A 176 64.72 30.96 -3.02
CA GLN A 176 66.13 30.71 -3.34
C GLN A 176 66.64 31.62 -4.45
N ASN A 177 65.82 31.86 -5.49
CA ASN A 177 66.14 32.79 -6.56
C ASN A 177 66.21 34.26 -6.06
N GLU A 178 65.36 34.66 -5.12
CA GLU A 178 65.46 35.96 -4.45
C GLU A 178 66.74 36.10 -3.62
N GLU A 179 67.13 35.06 -2.87
CA GLU A 179 68.41 35.06 -2.16
C GLU A 179 69.60 35.19 -3.11
N VAL A 180 69.59 34.47 -4.24
CA VAL A 180 70.63 34.57 -5.26
C VAL A 180 70.68 35.98 -5.86
N ARG A 181 69.53 36.61 -6.17
CA ARG A 181 69.48 38.01 -6.62
C ARG A 181 70.08 38.98 -5.60
N LYS A 182 69.65 38.90 -4.34
CA LYS A 182 70.17 39.75 -3.25
C LYS A 182 71.68 39.56 -3.03
N ARG A 183 72.21 38.36 -3.25
CA ARG A 183 73.66 38.08 -3.23
C ARG A 183 74.39 38.72 -4.42
N VAL A 184 73.83 38.64 -5.63
CA VAL A 184 74.40 39.29 -6.84
C VAL A 184 74.38 40.81 -6.69
N GLU A 185 73.26 41.41 -6.30
CA GLU A 185 73.12 42.84 -6.02
C GLU A 185 74.14 43.32 -4.97
N ALA A 186 74.37 42.54 -3.92
CA ALA A 186 75.38 42.82 -2.89
C ALA A 186 76.83 42.65 -3.39
N GLU A 187 77.10 41.81 -4.38
CA GLU A 187 78.40 41.75 -5.06
C GLU A 187 78.60 42.94 -6.01
N GLU A 188 77.60 43.31 -6.78
CA GLU A 188 77.64 44.47 -7.68
C GLU A 188 77.86 45.76 -6.87
N GLY A 189 77.16 45.94 -5.76
CA GLY A 189 77.38 47.04 -4.81
C GLY A 189 78.82 47.07 -4.25
N LYS A 190 79.39 45.91 -3.91
CA LYS A 190 80.81 45.82 -3.50
C LYS A 190 81.77 46.23 -4.62
N ARG A 191 81.52 45.79 -5.85
CA ARG A 191 82.36 46.14 -7.02
C ARG A 191 82.31 47.64 -7.29
N VAL A 192 81.12 48.27 -7.23
CA VAL A 192 80.97 49.73 -7.35
C VAL A 192 81.74 50.48 -6.27
N LEU A 193 81.64 50.05 -5.00
CA LEU A 193 82.39 50.65 -3.88
C LEU A 193 83.92 50.50 -4.05
N GLN A 194 84.39 49.36 -4.57
CA GLN A 194 85.82 49.17 -4.88
C GLN A 194 86.29 50.12 -5.97
N THR A 195 85.53 50.28 -7.07
CA THR A 195 85.85 51.26 -8.13
C THR A 195 85.89 52.69 -7.59
N GLN A 196 84.92 53.08 -6.74
CA GLN A 196 84.91 54.40 -6.08
C GLN A 196 86.12 54.60 -5.14
N MET A 197 86.57 53.55 -4.45
CA MET A 197 87.79 53.62 -3.63
C MET A 197 89.04 53.82 -4.48
N ILE A 198 89.15 53.16 -5.64
CA ILE A 198 90.28 53.32 -6.58
C ILE A 198 90.29 54.76 -7.12
N GLN A 199 89.16 55.24 -7.65
CA GLN A 199 89.01 56.62 -8.13
C GLN A 199 89.37 57.66 -7.06
N ARG A 200 89.02 57.41 -5.79
CA ARG A 200 89.38 58.29 -4.67
C ARG A 200 90.87 58.22 -4.28
N GLN A 201 91.56 57.14 -4.59
CA GLN A 201 93.03 57.05 -4.46
C GLN A 201 93.74 57.74 -5.63
N GLU A 202 93.20 57.63 -6.84
CA GLU A 202 93.69 58.34 -8.04
C GLU A 202 93.58 59.85 -7.86
N LEU A 203 92.39 60.38 -7.50
CA LEU A 203 92.18 61.79 -7.16
C LEU A 203 93.10 62.32 -6.05
N ARG A 204 93.43 61.48 -5.05
CA ARG A 204 94.40 61.83 -4.00
C ARG A 204 95.82 61.94 -4.53
N ARG A 205 96.20 61.07 -5.48
CA ARG A 205 97.52 61.08 -6.12
C ARG A 205 97.67 62.27 -7.06
N GLU A 206 96.61 62.62 -7.79
CA GLU A 206 96.56 63.82 -8.64
C GLU A 206 96.72 65.09 -7.79
N ALA A 207 95.94 65.23 -6.71
CA ALA A 207 96.06 66.36 -5.79
C ALA A 207 97.44 66.45 -5.08
N GLN A 208 98.11 65.32 -4.85
CA GLN A 208 99.50 65.30 -4.34
C GLN A 208 100.50 65.82 -5.39
N LEU A 209 100.37 65.41 -6.64
CA LEU A 209 101.22 65.89 -7.74
C LEU A 209 101.00 67.38 -8.01
N GLU A 210 99.76 67.86 -7.90
CA GLU A 210 99.43 69.29 -8.00
C GLU A 210 100.04 70.07 -6.84
N ALA A 211 99.88 69.61 -5.59
CA ALA A 211 100.44 70.26 -4.40
C ALA A 211 101.99 70.31 -4.41
N ASP A 212 102.68 69.25 -4.85
CA ASP A 212 104.13 69.28 -5.03
C ASP A 212 104.56 70.24 -6.16
N GLY A 213 103.76 70.34 -7.23
CA GLY A 213 103.95 71.31 -8.30
C GLY A 213 103.69 72.76 -7.87
N GLU A 214 102.75 73.00 -6.95
CA GLU A 214 102.56 74.30 -6.30
C GLU A 214 103.71 74.62 -5.34
N ARG A 215 104.17 73.64 -4.54
CA ARG A 215 105.31 73.82 -3.63
C ARG A 215 106.56 74.30 -4.38
N GLN A 216 106.85 73.72 -5.55
CA GLN A 216 107.99 74.15 -6.38
C GLN A 216 107.83 75.59 -6.91
N LYS A 217 106.62 76.03 -7.23
CA LYS A 217 106.34 77.44 -7.63
C LYS A 217 106.49 78.39 -6.44
N ILE A 218 106.04 77.98 -5.25
CA ILE A 218 106.18 78.75 -4.00
C ILE A 218 107.67 78.87 -3.62
N GLU A 219 108.44 77.81 -3.78
CA GLU A 219 109.89 77.78 -3.51
C GLU A 219 110.67 78.70 -4.48
N GLN A 220 110.25 78.77 -5.75
CA GLN A 220 110.77 79.76 -6.72
C GLN A 220 110.37 81.20 -6.36
N LEU A 221 109.13 81.42 -5.91
CA LEU A 221 108.67 82.73 -5.43
C LEU A 221 109.42 83.17 -4.16
N MET A 222 109.69 82.26 -3.22
CA MET A 222 110.51 82.56 -2.05
C MET A 222 111.92 83.00 -2.43
N GLN A 223 112.57 82.33 -3.37
CA GLN A 223 113.90 82.75 -3.86
C GLN A 223 113.87 84.12 -4.56
N GLN A 224 112.76 84.51 -5.20
CA GLN A 224 112.57 85.86 -5.73
C GLN A 224 112.36 86.88 -4.61
N VAL A 225 111.54 86.56 -3.61
CA VAL A 225 111.29 87.43 -2.44
C VAL A 225 112.57 87.62 -1.61
N GLU A 226 113.39 86.60 -1.39
CA GLU A 226 114.68 86.73 -0.68
C GLU A 226 115.65 87.69 -1.39
N LEU A 227 115.63 87.72 -2.74
CA LEU A 227 116.42 88.66 -3.53
C LEU A 227 115.85 90.09 -3.49
N GLU A 228 114.53 90.25 -3.45
CA GLU A 228 113.88 91.56 -3.32
C GLU A 228 114.00 92.13 -1.88
N ASP A 229 113.81 91.31 -0.85
CA ASP A 229 113.97 91.68 0.56
C ASP A 229 115.43 92.05 0.88
N ALA A 230 116.42 91.37 0.30
CA ALA A 230 117.82 91.80 0.40
C ALA A 230 118.04 93.23 -0.15
N ALA A 231 117.30 93.61 -1.20
CA ALA A 231 117.31 94.96 -1.76
C ALA A 231 116.40 95.95 -1.01
N GLU A 232 115.41 95.47 -0.23
CA GLU A 232 114.52 96.27 0.61
C GLU A 232 115.17 96.61 1.96
N ILE A 233 115.84 95.65 2.60
CA ILE A 233 116.63 95.83 3.83
C ILE A 233 117.69 96.91 3.64
N ALA A 234 118.42 96.89 2.51
CA ALA A 234 119.41 97.90 2.14
C ALA A 234 118.82 99.33 1.93
N ARG A 235 117.49 99.45 1.82
CA ARG A 235 116.75 100.74 1.84
C ARG A 235 116.21 101.03 3.24
N ARG A 236 115.65 100.02 3.92
CA ARG A 236 115.03 100.13 5.25
C ARG A 236 116.01 100.55 6.33
N ASP A 237 117.25 100.08 6.31
CA ASP A 237 118.20 100.44 7.36
C ASP A 237 118.57 101.93 7.31
N LYS A 238 118.51 102.58 6.13
CA LYS A 238 118.61 104.03 5.99
C LYS A 238 117.41 104.78 6.60
N ALA A 239 116.19 104.24 6.44
CA ALA A 239 114.97 104.84 6.99
C ALA A 239 114.71 104.52 8.48
N ARG A 240 115.39 103.50 9.03
CA ARG A 240 115.32 103.10 10.46
C ARG A 240 116.13 104.01 11.37
N GLU A 241 117.14 104.69 10.83
CA GLU A 241 117.82 105.78 11.54
C GLU A 241 116.86 106.97 11.74
N GLU A 242 116.03 107.27 10.74
CA GLU A 242 115.07 108.40 10.76
C GLU A 242 113.82 108.17 11.63
N THR A 243 113.30 106.93 11.71
CA THR A 243 112.00 106.65 12.38
C THR A 243 112.10 106.33 13.86
N ARG A 244 113.30 106.12 14.41
CA ARG A 244 113.49 105.68 15.81
C ARG A 244 113.11 106.72 16.85
N GLU A 245 112.96 107.98 16.45
CA GLU A 245 112.70 109.12 17.33
C GLU A 245 111.22 109.29 17.73
N MET A 246 110.25 108.69 17.02
CA MET A 246 108.81 108.99 17.21
C MET A 246 108.03 108.08 18.18
N ILE A 247 108.39 106.81 18.33
CA ILE A 247 107.43 105.76 18.77
C ILE A 247 107.13 105.77 20.29
N THR A 248 107.87 106.53 21.11
CA THR A 248 107.91 106.40 22.58
C THR A 248 106.67 106.91 23.36
N GLN A 249 105.53 107.22 22.71
CA GLN A 249 104.53 108.15 23.27
C GLN A 249 103.10 107.61 23.57
N THR A 250 102.66 106.43 23.08
CA THR A 250 101.21 106.16 22.86
C THR A 250 100.51 105.03 23.65
N LEU A 251 101.17 104.31 24.56
CA LEU A 251 100.84 102.89 24.82
C LEU A 251 100.00 102.51 26.10
N ARG A 252 99.07 103.33 26.61
CA ARG A 252 98.67 103.25 28.06
C ARG A 252 97.24 102.88 28.53
N GLU A 253 96.20 102.70 27.68
CA GLU A 253 94.82 102.99 28.17
C GLU A 253 93.75 101.86 28.21
N ARG A 254 93.92 100.71 27.53
CA ARG A 254 92.81 100.26 26.66
C ARG A 254 91.83 99.13 27.07
N ASP A 255 91.83 98.50 28.26
CA ASP A 255 90.84 97.40 28.54
C ASP A 255 90.42 97.16 30.01
N ARG A 256 89.30 96.41 30.21
CA ARG A 256 88.67 96.11 31.52
C ARG A 256 87.52 95.07 31.61
N VAL A 257 87.08 94.40 30.52
CA VAL A 257 85.62 94.23 30.28
C VAL A 257 84.77 93.15 31.01
N LYS A 258 85.05 91.83 30.95
CA LYS A 258 83.97 90.78 31.01
C LYS A 258 83.84 89.90 32.29
N GLN A 259 82.60 89.45 32.59
CA GLN A 259 82.22 88.37 33.53
C GLN A 259 81.30 87.25 32.92
N GLU A 260 80.82 86.31 33.73
CA GLU A 260 80.29 84.96 33.40
C GLU A 260 78.73 84.80 33.26
N GLN A 261 78.22 83.55 33.22
CA GLN A 261 76.79 83.17 33.05
C GLN A 261 76.49 81.75 33.60
N VAL A 262 75.23 81.42 33.94
CA VAL A 262 74.78 80.12 34.55
C VAL A 262 73.38 79.65 34.05
N ALA A 263 72.91 78.46 34.44
CA ALA A 263 71.61 77.85 34.07
C ALA A 263 70.97 76.98 35.20
N VAL A 264 69.68 76.60 35.09
CA VAL A 264 68.86 75.90 36.12
C VAL A 264 67.86 74.92 35.47
N ILE A 265 67.99 73.58 35.66
CA ILE A 265 67.56 72.61 34.60
C ILE A 265 66.90 71.23 34.98
N ARG A 266 66.51 70.81 36.20
CA ARG A 266 65.85 69.46 36.41
C ARG A 266 64.89 69.31 37.61
N GLN A 267 63.78 68.56 37.47
CA GLN A 267 62.83 68.17 38.54
C GLN A 267 61.86 66.94 38.29
N GLU A 268 62.07 66.02 37.32
CA GLU A 268 60.94 65.33 36.64
C GLU A 268 60.50 63.88 37.05
N ASP A 269 61.39 62.97 37.42
CA ASP A 269 61.37 61.58 36.89
C ASP A 269 60.47 60.46 37.53
N GLU A 270 59.39 60.71 38.29
CA GLU A 270 58.86 59.69 39.25
C GLU A 270 57.72 58.68 38.84
N ALA A 271 57.30 58.55 37.57
CA ALA A 271 55.93 58.06 37.25
C ALA A 271 55.59 56.52 37.18
N ILE A 272 56.49 55.57 37.44
CA ILE A 272 56.45 54.23 36.79
C ILE A 272 55.59 53.09 37.45
N ALA A 273 55.12 53.22 38.70
CA ALA A 273 54.85 52.08 39.60
C ALA A 273 53.54 51.23 39.46
N ARG A 274 52.88 51.07 38.31
CA ARG A 274 51.47 50.55 38.24
C ARG A 274 51.18 49.10 37.75
N TYR A 275 52.18 48.30 37.36
CA TYR A 275 51.95 47.09 36.52
C TYR A 275 51.41 45.79 37.20
N GLN A 276 51.55 45.61 38.53
CA GLN A 276 51.66 44.25 39.12
C GLN A 276 50.35 43.48 39.48
N ARG A 277 49.15 43.86 39.03
CA ARG A 277 47.88 43.34 39.62
C ARG A 277 47.10 42.25 38.86
N HIS A 278 47.52 41.77 37.69
CA HIS A 278 46.63 41.01 36.78
C HIS A 278 46.78 39.46 36.75
N ILE A 279 47.59 38.87 37.65
CA ILE A 279 47.98 37.44 37.52
C ILE A 279 47.05 36.45 38.28
N ALA A 280 46.23 36.91 39.23
CA ALA A 280 45.49 36.07 40.18
C ALA A 280 44.19 35.40 39.64
N ALA A 281 44.08 35.13 38.33
CA ALA A 281 42.84 34.70 37.67
C ALA A 281 42.96 33.36 36.92
N ARG A 282 43.86 32.46 37.37
CA ARG A 282 44.15 31.19 36.70
C ARG A 282 44.39 30.09 37.73
N GLU A 283 43.68 28.97 37.58
CA GLU A 283 43.80 27.74 38.40
C GLU A 283 43.41 27.93 39.90
N ALA A 284 43.07 26.92 40.72
CA ALA A 284 42.80 25.50 40.48
C ALA A 284 41.53 25.10 41.27
N GLY A 285 40.44 24.78 40.57
CA GLY A 285 39.10 24.63 41.17
C GLY A 285 38.53 23.21 41.17
N ILE A 286 37.27 23.09 40.76
CA ILE A 286 36.44 21.90 41.00
C ILE A 286 36.33 21.05 39.72
N LYS A 287 37.27 20.11 39.57
CA LYS A 287 37.29 19.10 38.48
C LYS A 287 37.52 17.67 39.01
N ALA A 288 37.18 17.42 40.27
CA ALA A 288 37.58 16.25 41.06
C ALA A 288 36.42 15.64 41.89
N ALA A 289 35.22 15.57 41.30
CA ALA A 289 34.03 14.96 41.88
C ALA A 289 33.02 14.51 40.78
N THR A 290 33.46 14.02 39.62
CA THR A 290 33.82 12.60 39.40
C THR A 290 32.84 11.60 40.03
N ASP A 291 32.01 11.00 39.17
CA ASP A 291 31.73 9.56 39.12
C ASP A 291 31.21 8.84 40.38
N VAL A 292 30.61 9.55 41.34
CA VAL A 292 29.84 8.91 42.42
C VAL A 292 28.50 8.41 41.86
N LYS A 293 28.54 7.20 41.28
CA LYS A 293 27.43 6.23 41.19
C LYS A 293 26.23 6.73 40.34
N LYS A 294 26.08 6.33 39.07
CA LYS A 294 26.27 4.95 38.56
C LYS A 294 25.68 3.90 39.52
N ALA A 295 24.47 4.20 40.02
CA ALA A 295 23.64 3.32 40.85
C ALA A 295 22.14 3.50 40.48
N GLN A 296 21.87 3.80 39.21
CA GLN A 296 20.52 3.89 38.62
C GLN A 296 20.31 2.85 37.50
N GLU A 297 21.25 1.91 37.35
CA GLU A 297 21.15 0.76 36.42
C GLU A 297 20.98 -0.58 37.17
N ASP A 298 21.21 -0.62 38.49
CA ASP A 298 21.19 -1.85 39.30
C ASP A 298 19.78 -2.27 39.78
N ALA A 299 19.11 -3.01 38.89
CA ALA A 299 18.36 -4.23 39.21
C ALA A 299 17.09 -4.17 40.12
N MET A 300 16.57 -5.37 40.43
CA MET A 300 15.63 -5.71 41.51
C MET A 300 14.19 -5.15 41.52
N PHE A 301 13.71 -4.44 40.48
CA PHE A 301 12.25 -4.19 40.29
C PHE A 301 11.55 -5.10 39.26
N ARG A 302 12.20 -6.19 38.84
CA ARG A 302 11.59 -7.30 38.07
C ARG A 302 11.58 -8.60 38.90
N ALA A 303 11.09 -8.53 40.13
CA ALA A 303 11.18 -9.64 41.10
C ALA A 303 10.01 -9.71 42.10
N VAL A 304 8.87 -9.06 41.82
CA VAL A 304 7.64 -9.15 42.64
C VAL A 304 6.44 -9.67 41.82
N GLU A 305 6.72 -10.44 40.77
CA GLU A 305 5.74 -11.30 40.07
C GLU A 305 5.33 -12.52 40.94
N ALA A 306 5.37 -12.38 42.27
CA ALA A 306 5.30 -13.45 43.26
C ALA A 306 4.10 -13.34 44.21
N GLU A 307 3.58 -12.13 44.47
CA GLU A 307 2.37 -11.96 45.32
C GLU A 307 1.06 -12.34 44.60
N ILE A 308 1.16 -12.87 43.37
CA ILE A 308 0.10 -13.65 42.70
C ILE A 308 -0.43 -14.79 43.60
N GLN A 309 0.37 -15.28 44.56
CA GLN A 309 -0.07 -16.30 45.53
C GLN A 309 -1.01 -15.79 46.65
N ALA A 310 -1.27 -14.48 46.76
CA ALA A 310 -2.19 -13.93 47.77
C ALA A 310 -3.68 -14.29 47.52
N ASN A 311 -4.03 -14.71 46.31
CA ASN A 311 -5.42 -14.99 45.91
C ASN A 311 -5.87 -16.45 46.04
N MET A 312 -5.04 -17.38 46.53
CA MET A 312 -5.35 -18.82 46.61
C MET A 312 -5.49 -19.37 48.05
N ARG A 313 -5.91 -18.54 49.01
CA ARG A 313 -6.09 -18.94 50.42
C ARG A 313 -7.40 -18.42 51.04
N LYS A 314 -8.49 -18.41 50.27
CA LYS A 314 -9.82 -17.98 50.74
C LYS A 314 -10.96 -18.95 50.46
N ASP A 315 -10.69 -20.03 49.72
CA ASP A 315 -11.72 -20.98 49.28
C ASP A 315 -11.76 -22.29 50.10
N GLU A 316 -10.79 -22.52 51.00
CA GLU A 316 -10.60 -23.82 51.69
C GLU A 316 -11.31 -23.95 53.07
N GLU A 317 -11.95 -22.89 53.59
CA GLU A 317 -12.54 -22.92 54.95
C GLU A 317 -14.02 -23.35 55.03
N ILE A 318 -14.69 -23.59 53.90
CA ILE A 318 -16.15 -23.83 53.86
C ILE A 318 -16.54 -25.32 54.06
N GLU A 319 -15.65 -26.27 53.78
CA GLU A 319 -16.03 -27.70 53.69
C GLU A 319 -16.05 -28.49 55.03
N ARG A 320 -15.63 -27.91 56.17
CA ARG A 320 -15.32 -28.68 57.40
C ARG A 320 -16.42 -28.74 58.49
N LEU A 321 -17.69 -28.46 58.16
CA LEU A 321 -18.78 -28.35 59.16
C LEU A 321 -20.07 -29.11 58.80
N ARG A 322 -19.99 -30.42 58.47
CA ARG A 322 -21.19 -31.20 58.09
C ARG A 322 -21.38 -32.61 58.69
N ASP A 323 -20.33 -33.30 59.14
CA ASP A 323 -20.34 -34.77 59.26
C ASP A 323 -20.26 -35.34 60.70
N GLN A 324 -20.98 -34.81 61.69
CA GLN A 324 -20.86 -35.24 63.11
C GLN A 324 -22.18 -35.28 63.94
N LEU A 325 -23.32 -35.78 63.41
CA LEU A 325 -24.61 -35.66 64.14
C LEU A 325 -25.69 -36.72 63.82
N TRP A 326 -25.36 -38.03 63.76
CA TRP A 326 -26.29 -39.06 63.24
C TRP A 326 -26.65 -40.29 64.13
N GLU A 327 -25.93 -40.61 65.22
CA GLU A 327 -25.79 -42.03 65.63
C GLU A 327 -26.59 -42.58 66.86
N GLU A 328 -27.49 -41.85 67.55
CA GLU A 328 -27.92 -42.24 68.93
C GLU A 328 -29.32 -42.90 69.22
N GLU A 329 -30.34 -42.90 68.34
CA GLU A 329 -31.76 -42.99 68.81
C GLU A 329 -32.47 -44.38 68.99
N LEU A 330 -31.90 -45.53 68.59
CA LEU A 330 -32.77 -46.64 68.07
C LEU A 330 -33.46 -47.62 69.06
N LEU A 331 -32.90 -47.97 70.23
CA LEU A 331 -32.90 -49.39 70.68
C LEU A 331 -34.13 -50.01 71.40
N LEU A 332 -35.01 -49.25 72.09
CA LEU A 332 -35.43 -49.64 73.45
C LEU A 332 -36.76 -50.41 73.77
N LYS A 333 -37.63 -50.88 72.84
CA LYS A 333 -39.10 -51.06 73.14
C LYS A 333 -39.78 -52.43 72.81
N LYS A 334 -40.39 -53.19 73.78
CA LYS A 334 -41.40 -54.33 73.60
C LYS A 334 -41.92 -55.06 74.89
N ARG A 335 -43.08 -55.78 74.84
CA ARG A 335 -43.61 -56.80 75.83
C ARG A 335 -44.80 -57.69 75.32
N ALA A 336 -45.44 -58.53 76.17
CA ALA A 336 -46.47 -59.58 75.83
C ALA A 336 -47.43 -60.01 77.01
N GLU A 337 -48.37 -60.96 76.79
CA GLU A 337 -49.61 -61.30 77.58
C GLU A 337 -49.82 -62.83 77.95
N GLU A 338 -50.97 -63.26 78.57
CA GLU A 338 -51.46 -64.70 78.54
C GLU A 338 -52.96 -65.05 78.93
N ASP A 339 -53.30 -65.24 80.23
CA ASP A 339 -54.13 -66.33 80.90
C ASP A 339 -55.64 -66.63 80.52
N GLU A 340 -56.41 -67.29 81.42
CA GLU A 340 -57.78 -67.89 81.40
C GLU A 340 -58.00 -69.30 80.76
N LYS A 341 -59.07 -69.47 79.95
CA LYS A 341 -59.48 -70.67 79.16
C LYS A 341 -60.12 -71.90 79.90
N ARG A 342 -60.91 -71.76 81.00
CA ARG A 342 -61.17 -72.88 81.96
C ARG A 342 -62.58 -73.57 82.08
N ALA A 343 -63.47 -73.18 83.02
CA ALA A 343 -64.25 -74.12 83.88
C ALA A 343 -65.57 -74.82 83.40
N ALA A 344 -65.94 -74.86 82.11
CA ALA A 344 -67.36 -74.93 81.70
C ALA A 344 -68.02 -76.29 81.27
N LYS A 345 -67.69 -77.47 81.84
CA LYS A 345 -67.83 -78.75 81.07
C LYS A 345 -68.97 -79.77 81.32
N GLU A 346 -69.46 -80.05 82.53
CA GLU A 346 -70.11 -81.37 82.76
C GLU A 346 -71.63 -81.52 82.54
N LYS A 347 -72.46 -80.48 82.72
CA LYS A 347 -73.94 -80.63 82.69
C LYS A 347 -74.55 -80.97 81.31
N ALA A 348 -73.74 -81.01 80.25
CA ALA A 348 -74.21 -81.14 78.86
C ALA A 348 -74.58 -82.56 78.39
N LYS A 349 -74.59 -83.58 79.28
CA LYS A 349 -74.49 -84.99 78.87
C LYS A 349 -75.81 -85.73 78.60
N ASP A 350 -76.90 -85.43 79.31
CA ASP A 350 -78.11 -86.28 79.26
C ASP A 350 -79.20 -85.77 78.31
N GLU A 351 -79.30 -84.44 78.12
CA GLU A 351 -80.13 -83.85 77.05
C GLU A 351 -79.68 -84.32 75.65
N MET A 352 -78.38 -84.65 75.52
CA MET A 352 -77.72 -85.13 74.31
C MET A 352 -78.39 -86.35 73.65
N ILE A 353 -79.00 -87.25 74.44
CA ILE A 353 -79.47 -88.55 73.94
C ILE A 353 -80.88 -88.45 73.33
N ARG A 354 -81.85 -87.83 74.02
CA ARG A 354 -83.19 -87.62 73.46
C ARG A 354 -83.24 -86.51 72.41
N SER A 355 -82.31 -85.56 72.47
CA SER A 355 -82.06 -84.66 71.34
C SER A 355 -81.66 -85.47 70.09
N ASN A 356 -80.79 -86.48 70.24
CA ASN A 356 -80.16 -87.19 69.13
C ASN A 356 -81.13 -87.80 68.11
N GLU A 357 -82.22 -88.45 68.53
CA GLU A 357 -83.08 -89.22 67.62
C GLU A 357 -83.99 -88.30 66.77
N MET A 358 -84.67 -87.33 67.41
CA MET A 358 -85.42 -86.29 66.70
C MET A 358 -84.49 -85.40 65.87
N GLN A 359 -83.30 -85.09 66.40
CA GLN A 359 -82.24 -84.42 65.64
C GLN A 359 -81.82 -85.26 64.43
N MET A 360 -81.73 -86.59 64.51
CA MET A 360 -81.29 -87.45 63.41
C MET A 360 -82.28 -87.46 62.22
N GLN A 361 -83.59 -87.40 62.46
CA GLN A 361 -84.58 -87.23 61.39
C GLN A 361 -84.52 -85.82 60.80
N LEU A 362 -84.54 -84.78 61.65
CA LEU A 362 -84.43 -83.39 61.19
C LEU A 362 -83.12 -83.14 60.41
N LYS A 363 -82.03 -83.79 60.83
CA LYS A 363 -80.69 -83.78 60.20
C LYS A 363 -80.63 -84.58 58.91
N GLN A 364 -81.57 -85.49 58.63
CA GLN A 364 -81.69 -86.12 57.31
C GLN A 364 -82.41 -85.19 56.32
N GLU A 365 -83.53 -84.57 56.72
CA GLU A 365 -84.20 -83.57 55.87
C GLU A 365 -83.36 -82.31 55.67
N LEU A 366 -82.70 -81.81 56.72
CA LEU A 366 -81.74 -80.71 56.62
C LEU A 366 -80.55 -81.11 55.74
N ARG A 367 -80.02 -82.33 55.81
CA ARG A 367 -78.98 -82.80 54.85
C ARG A 367 -79.49 -82.90 53.42
N ALA A 368 -80.77 -83.22 53.20
CA ALA A 368 -81.35 -83.28 51.86
C ALA A 368 -81.50 -81.86 51.26
N ARG A 369 -81.98 -80.89 52.05
CA ARG A 369 -82.01 -79.48 51.64
C ARG A 369 -80.61 -78.88 51.50
N GLN A 370 -79.74 -79.07 52.49
CA GLN A 370 -78.34 -78.67 52.44
C GLN A 370 -77.64 -79.21 51.20
N ARG A 371 -77.88 -80.46 50.78
CA ARG A 371 -77.33 -80.98 49.51
C ARG A 371 -77.89 -80.28 48.27
N ALA A 372 -79.20 -80.00 48.22
CA ALA A 372 -79.78 -79.26 47.10
C ALA A 372 -79.27 -77.80 47.05
N ASP A 373 -79.14 -77.15 48.21
CA ASP A 373 -78.59 -75.81 48.37
C ASP A 373 -77.08 -75.80 48.06
N GLU A 374 -76.33 -76.81 48.51
CA GLU A 374 -74.91 -77.05 48.20
C GLU A 374 -74.71 -77.30 46.70
N ASP A 375 -75.54 -78.13 46.05
CA ASP A 375 -75.43 -78.41 44.62
C ASP A 375 -75.76 -77.17 43.78
N ALA A 376 -76.84 -76.43 44.12
CA ALA A 376 -77.16 -75.16 43.47
C ALA A 376 -76.07 -74.08 43.71
N PHE A 377 -75.51 -74.02 44.92
CA PHE A 377 -74.38 -73.14 45.24
C PHE A 377 -73.10 -73.57 44.53
N ASN A 378 -72.85 -74.88 44.38
CA ASN A 378 -71.73 -75.45 43.64
C ASN A 378 -71.88 -75.21 42.13
N GLU A 379 -73.09 -75.20 41.58
CA GLU A 379 -73.35 -74.83 40.19
C GLU A 379 -73.15 -73.33 39.96
N MET A 380 -73.72 -72.48 40.82
CA MET A 380 -73.46 -71.03 40.81
C MET A 380 -71.96 -70.73 40.97
N LEU A 381 -71.24 -71.44 41.83
CA LEU A 381 -69.77 -71.34 41.94
C LEU A 381 -69.06 -71.82 40.68
N LYS A 382 -69.45 -72.96 40.07
CA LYS A 382 -68.85 -73.43 38.81
C LYS A 382 -69.06 -72.42 37.67
N GLU A 383 -70.24 -71.81 37.57
CA GLU A 383 -70.51 -70.75 36.60
C GLU A 383 -69.73 -69.47 36.90
N ARG A 384 -69.67 -69.07 38.18
CA ARG A 384 -68.89 -67.93 38.64
C ARG A 384 -67.41 -68.12 38.33
N PHE A 385 -66.80 -69.25 38.71
CA PHE A 385 -65.41 -69.59 38.41
C PHE A 385 -65.17 -69.62 36.89
N ARG A 386 -66.04 -70.24 36.08
CA ARG A 386 -65.94 -70.17 34.61
C ARG A 386 -66.01 -68.73 34.08
N SER A 387 -66.74 -67.83 34.74
CA SER A 387 -66.79 -66.40 34.38
C SER A 387 -65.57 -65.60 34.85
N GLU A 388 -64.96 -66.01 35.97
CA GLU A 388 -63.75 -65.42 36.54
C GLU A 388 -62.51 -65.91 35.76
N GLU A 389 -62.38 -67.21 35.47
CA GLU A 389 -61.39 -67.80 34.55
C GLU A 389 -61.39 -67.13 33.16
N ARG A 390 -62.58 -66.90 32.57
CA ARG A 390 -62.69 -66.18 31.30
C ARG A 390 -62.18 -64.74 31.40
N ARG A 391 -62.58 -64.00 32.45
CA ARG A 391 -62.08 -62.65 32.71
C ARG A 391 -60.57 -62.63 33.00
N GLU A 392 -60.03 -63.62 33.70
CA GLU A 392 -58.60 -63.73 33.96
C GLU A 392 -57.81 -64.03 32.70
N MET A 393 -58.33 -64.90 31.81
CA MET A 393 -57.74 -65.14 30.49
C MET A 393 -57.79 -63.90 29.60
N GLU A 394 -58.92 -63.18 29.56
CA GLU A 394 -59.07 -61.91 28.86
C GLU A 394 -58.11 -60.83 29.41
N LEU A 395 -58.02 -60.69 30.74
CA LEU A 395 -57.10 -59.76 31.40
C LEU A 395 -55.64 -60.17 31.22
N ALA A 396 -55.32 -61.47 31.17
CA ALA A 396 -53.97 -61.96 30.90
C ALA A 396 -53.56 -61.69 29.45
N VAL A 397 -54.47 -61.87 28.48
CA VAL A 397 -54.27 -61.49 27.07
C VAL A 397 -54.13 -59.97 26.94
N PHE A 398 -54.97 -59.18 27.61
CA PHE A 398 -54.88 -57.72 27.63
C PHE A 398 -53.54 -57.23 28.20
N ARG A 399 -53.11 -57.78 29.36
CA ARG A 399 -51.78 -57.52 29.95
C ARG A 399 -50.62 -58.08 29.13
N ARG A 400 -50.84 -58.96 28.15
CA ARG A 400 -49.80 -59.36 27.16
C ARG A 400 -49.74 -58.32 26.05
N LYS A 401 -50.87 -58.02 25.41
CA LYS A 401 -50.99 -56.97 24.38
C LYS A 401 -50.40 -55.63 24.83
N GLN A 402 -50.78 -55.11 26.00
CA GLN A 402 -50.21 -53.86 26.53
C GLN A 402 -48.69 -53.89 26.73
N ARG A 403 -48.10 -55.07 27.04
CA ARG A 403 -46.64 -55.21 27.14
C ARG A 403 -45.98 -55.37 25.77
N GLU A 404 -46.63 -56.03 24.82
CA GLU A 404 -46.17 -56.14 23.43
C GLU A 404 -46.22 -54.77 22.72
N GLU A 405 -47.29 -54.00 22.95
CA GLU A 405 -47.47 -52.61 22.52
C GLU A 405 -46.38 -51.71 23.11
N PHE A 406 -46.20 -51.70 24.44
CA PHE A 406 -45.16 -50.90 25.11
C PHE A 406 -43.72 -51.30 24.71
N VAL A 407 -43.45 -52.59 24.49
CA VAL A 407 -42.16 -53.05 23.95
C VAL A 407 -41.97 -52.59 22.50
N GLY A 408 -43.04 -52.60 21.70
CA GLY A 408 -43.05 -52.06 20.34
C GLY A 408 -42.82 -50.53 20.30
N GLU A 409 -43.40 -49.78 21.24
CA GLU A 409 -43.15 -48.35 21.43
C GLU A 409 -41.72 -48.06 21.87
N ILE A 410 -41.18 -48.82 22.82
CA ILE A 410 -39.76 -48.75 23.20
C ILE A 410 -38.85 -49.07 22.00
N ALA A 411 -39.20 -50.06 21.18
CA ALA A 411 -38.46 -50.40 19.96
C ALA A 411 -38.50 -49.25 18.94
N ARG A 412 -39.67 -48.65 18.70
CA ARG A 412 -39.82 -47.45 17.84
C ARG A 412 -39.02 -46.27 18.38
N HIS A 413 -39.10 -45.97 19.67
CA HIS A 413 -38.31 -44.89 20.29
C HIS A 413 -36.81 -45.15 20.27
N ARG A 414 -36.36 -46.41 20.28
CA ARG A 414 -34.95 -46.77 20.09
C ARG A 414 -34.51 -46.62 18.64
N ALA A 415 -35.32 -47.08 17.68
CA ALA A 415 -35.06 -46.90 16.25
C ALA A 415 -34.98 -45.40 15.89
N LEU A 416 -35.98 -44.59 16.27
CA LEU A 416 -35.98 -43.14 16.08
C LEU A 416 -34.77 -42.45 16.73
N LYS A 417 -34.30 -42.91 17.90
CA LYS A 417 -33.07 -42.39 18.52
C LYS A 417 -31.81 -42.79 17.75
N GLN A 418 -31.76 -43.99 17.20
CA GLN A 418 -30.65 -44.44 16.35
C GLN A 418 -30.64 -43.66 15.03
N GLU A 419 -31.78 -43.50 14.37
CA GLU A 419 -31.97 -42.68 13.16
C GLU A 419 -31.55 -41.23 13.38
N MET A 420 -31.96 -40.60 14.50
CA MET A 420 -31.53 -39.25 14.87
C MET A 420 -30.01 -39.16 15.07
N VAL A 421 -29.40 -40.07 15.83
CA VAL A 421 -27.95 -40.08 16.07
C VAL A 421 -27.16 -40.35 14.78
N HIS A 422 -27.67 -41.20 13.89
CA HIS A 422 -27.06 -41.41 12.56
C HIS A 422 -27.16 -40.15 11.69
N ALA A 423 -28.32 -39.49 11.64
CA ALA A 423 -28.49 -38.24 10.90
C ALA A 423 -27.67 -37.07 11.48
N GLU A 424 -27.47 -37.02 12.80
CA GLU A 424 -26.58 -36.07 13.47
C GLU A 424 -25.10 -36.35 13.14
N LEU A 425 -24.68 -37.62 13.17
CA LEU A 425 -23.32 -38.01 12.78
C LEU A 425 -23.01 -37.76 11.29
N GLU A 426 -24.00 -37.93 10.41
CA GLU A 426 -23.89 -37.61 8.98
C GLU A 426 -23.81 -36.09 8.74
N ARG A 427 -24.59 -35.29 9.48
CA ARG A 427 -24.46 -33.81 9.46
C ARG A 427 -23.08 -33.37 9.94
N GLU A 428 -22.59 -33.89 11.07
CA GLU A 428 -21.25 -33.59 11.57
C GLU A 428 -20.16 -33.94 10.56
N ARG A 429 -20.27 -35.09 9.87
CA ARG A 429 -19.34 -35.48 8.80
C ARG A 429 -19.37 -34.48 7.65
N HIS A 430 -20.55 -34.16 7.12
CA HIS A 430 -20.69 -33.19 6.03
C HIS A 430 -20.35 -31.75 6.45
N GLU A 431 -20.36 -31.41 7.73
CA GLU A 431 -19.85 -30.13 8.25
C GLU A 431 -18.32 -30.13 8.33
N ARG A 432 -17.69 -31.20 8.82
CA ARG A 432 -16.23 -31.37 8.82
C ARG A 432 -15.66 -31.44 7.41
N GLU A 433 -16.28 -32.21 6.51
CA GLU A 433 -15.90 -32.28 5.08
C GLU A 433 -15.95 -30.91 4.40
N ARG A 434 -16.95 -30.08 4.71
CA ARG A 434 -17.04 -28.70 4.21
C ARG A 434 -16.00 -27.77 4.84
N GLN A 435 -15.74 -27.89 6.14
CA GLN A 435 -14.67 -27.14 6.82
C GLN A 435 -13.28 -27.50 6.26
N GLU A 436 -13.01 -28.78 6.03
CA GLU A 436 -11.79 -29.26 5.38
C GLU A 436 -11.67 -28.77 3.93
N GLN A 437 -12.77 -28.74 3.17
CA GLN A 437 -12.79 -28.16 1.82
C GLN A 437 -12.52 -26.65 1.83
N ASP A 438 -13.18 -25.89 2.72
CA ASP A 438 -12.96 -24.46 2.91
C ASP A 438 -11.52 -24.14 3.34
N GLU A 439 -10.95 -24.91 4.28
CA GLU A 439 -9.57 -24.73 4.70
C GLU A 439 -8.58 -25.08 3.59
N ASN A 440 -8.79 -26.19 2.88
CA ASN A 440 -7.92 -26.57 1.76
C ASN A 440 -8.01 -25.55 0.61
N TYR A 441 -9.19 -24.98 0.34
CA TYR A 441 -9.35 -23.87 -0.61
C TYR A 441 -8.59 -22.62 -0.14
N ARG A 442 -8.74 -22.21 1.12
CA ARG A 442 -8.00 -21.08 1.71
C ARG A 442 -6.48 -21.28 1.60
N ARG A 443 -5.98 -22.48 1.94
CA ARG A 443 -4.56 -22.85 1.83
C ARG A 443 -4.08 -22.78 0.38
N GLN A 444 -4.84 -23.28 -0.58
CA GLN A 444 -4.52 -23.19 -2.02
C GLN A 444 -4.47 -21.74 -2.52
N VAL A 445 -5.43 -20.89 -2.12
CA VAL A 445 -5.47 -19.46 -2.45
C VAL A 445 -4.25 -18.74 -1.86
N VAL A 446 -3.95 -18.95 -0.57
CA VAL A 446 -2.78 -18.36 0.10
C VAL A 446 -1.48 -18.83 -0.55
N GLU A 447 -1.33 -20.12 -0.86
CA GLU A 447 -0.15 -20.61 -1.58
C GLU A 447 -0.02 -20.02 -2.98
N ALA A 448 -1.12 -19.90 -3.74
CA ALA A 448 -1.11 -19.28 -5.06
C ALA A 448 -0.69 -17.80 -4.99
N ALA A 449 -1.22 -17.04 -4.04
CA ALA A 449 -0.85 -15.65 -3.79
C ALA A 449 0.62 -15.51 -3.32
N LYS A 450 1.08 -16.39 -2.42
CA LYS A 450 2.47 -16.45 -1.93
C LYS A 450 3.46 -16.73 -3.07
N ARG A 451 3.12 -17.69 -3.95
CA ARG A 451 3.89 -18.01 -5.17
C ARG A 451 3.86 -16.85 -6.18
N ARG A 452 2.76 -16.11 -6.28
CA ARG A 452 2.63 -14.93 -7.15
C ARG A 452 3.52 -13.77 -6.66
N LEU A 453 3.36 -13.34 -5.41
CA LEU A 453 4.17 -12.28 -4.80
C LEU A 453 5.68 -12.60 -4.86
N LEU A 454 6.06 -13.85 -4.55
CA LEU A 454 7.46 -14.27 -4.67
C LEU A 454 8.00 -14.20 -6.10
N ARG A 455 7.18 -14.47 -7.14
CA ARG A 455 7.59 -14.29 -8.55
C ARG A 455 7.72 -12.81 -8.91
N GLU A 456 6.71 -12.00 -8.61
CA GLU A 456 6.68 -10.56 -8.93
C GLU A 456 7.84 -9.78 -8.29
N HIS A 457 8.37 -10.25 -7.16
CA HIS A 457 9.49 -9.62 -6.46
C HIS A 457 10.85 -10.35 -6.58
N ALA A 458 10.92 -11.60 -7.08
CA ALA A 458 12.17 -12.37 -7.15
C ALA A 458 13.25 -11.64 -7.95
N ASP A 459 12.94 -11.23 -9.17
CA ASP A 459 13.87 -10.57 -10.10
C ASP A 459 14.46 -9.26 -9.52
N VAL A 460 13.71 -8.63 -8.61
CA VAL A 460 14.10 -7.35 -8.00
C VAL A 460 14.87 -7.55 -6.69
N LEU A 461 14.67 -8.66 -5.97
CA LEU A 461 15.17 -8.87 -4.60
C LEU A 461 16.00 -10.14 -4.40
N GLN A 462 16.41 -10.84 -5.47
CA GLN A 462 17.07 -12.15 -5.43
C GLN A 462 18.19 -12.27 -4.36
N ASP A 463 19.06 -11.26 -4.25
CA ASP A 463 20.16 -11.23 -3.28
C ASP A 463 19.78 -10.74 -1.88
N TYR A 464 18.65 -10.05 -1.75
CA TYR A 464 18.19 -9.39 -0.51
C TYR A 464 17.10 -10.19 0.22
N LEU A 465 16.52 -11.19 -0.43
CA LEU A 465 15.56 -12.13 0.16
C LEU A 465 16.21 -13.09 1.18
N PRO A 466 15.56 -13.39 2.32
CA PRO A 466 16.00 -14.43 3.25
C PRO A 466 16.12 -15.81 2.56
N ARG A 467 17.11 -16.61 2.96
CA ARG A 467 17.43 -17.89 2.28
C ARG A 467 16.25 -18.87 2.19
N ALA A 468 15.33 -18.85 3.17
CA ALA A 468 14.13 -19.69 3.19
C ALA A 468 13.00 -19.21 2.26
N LEU A 469 13.04 -17.95 1.81
CA LEU A 469 12.05 -17.35 0.90
C LEU A 469 12.56 -17.22 -0.54
N ARG A 470 13.86 -17.51 -0.80
CA ARG A 470 14.37 -17.59 -2.16
C ARG A 470 13.74 -18.79 -2.86
N PRO A 471 13.18 -18.66 -4.07
CA PRO A 471 12.71 -19.81 -4.83
C PRO A 471 13.87 -20.79 -5.04
N THR A 472 13.70 -22.04 -4.58
CA THR A 472 14.69 -23.09 -4.82
C THR A 472 14.87 -23.29 -6.33
N SER A 473 16.11 -23.27 -6.81
CA SER A 473 16.42 -23.46 -8.25
C SER A 473 15.94 -24.79 -8.82
N SER A 474 15.60 -25.75 -7.96
CA SER A 474 14.84 -26.97 -8.26
C SER A 474 13.50 -26.69 -8.96
N SER A 475 12.81 -25.60 -8.60
CA SER A 475 11.43 -25.29 -9.02
C SER A 475 11.34 -24.46 -10.31
N SER A 476 12.44 -23.84 -10.75
CA SER A 476 12.52 -23.13 -12.03
C SER A 476 12.67 -24.08 -13.23
N ASN A 477 13.10 -25.32 -13.02
CA ASN A 477 13.33 -26.31 -14.09
C ASN A 477 12.10 -27.17 -14.45
N SER A 478 10.93 -26.97 -13.81
CA SER A 478 9.74 -27.81 -14.03
C SER A 478 8.66 -27.15 -14.91
N ILE A 479 8.98 -26.05 -15.62
CA ILE A 479 8.05 -25.30 -16.49
C ILE A 479 8.64 -25.15 -17.93
N ILE A 480 9.63 -25.98 -18.28
CA ILE A 480 10.17 -26.09 -19.66
C ILE A 480 10.23 -27.57 -20.05
N ARG A 481 9.05 -28.17 -20.26
CA ARG A 481 8.82 -29.40 -21.03
C ARG A 481 7.35 -29.56 -21.36
#